data_AF-X0WIE9-F1
#
_entry.id   AF-X0WIE9-F1
#
_cell.length_a   1.000
_cell.length_b   1.000
_cell.length_c   1.000
_cell.angle_alpha   90.00
_cell.angle_beta   90.00
_cell.angle_gamma   90.00
#
_symmetry.space_group_name_H-M   'P 1'
#
loop_
_entity.id
_entity.type
_entity.pdbx_description
1 polymer ?
#
loop_
_entity_poly.entity_id
_entity_poly.type
_entity_poly.pdbx_seq_one_letter_code
_entity_poly.pdbx_strand_id
1 'polypeptide(L)'
;IDKEHDLTALTKIPSTSNYLKVLVWGIPLAIIAIIASTFTYSPPTGFEQIVQWFLWNGSLSALGALIALAHPLSILTAFAAAPFSSLNPLLAAGWFAGIVEALIRRPRVEDFEQLGNITTLKDFFHNRVTKILLVVALANLGSMAGTFIGGAKVIQLFINTINP
;
A
#
# COMPACT_ATOMS: atom_id res chain seq x y z
N ILE A 1 -36.68 -11.22 -30.82
CA ILE A 1 -35.89 -10.14 -30.17
C ILE A 1 -34.54 -10.75 -29.91
N ASP A 2 -33.73 -10.88 -30.95
CA ASP A 2 -32.38 -11.44 -30.85
C ASP A 2 -31.48 -10.45 -31.58
N LYS A 3 -30.75 -9.66 -30.79
CA LYS A 3 -29.68 -8.82 -31.32
C LYS A 3 -28.40 -9.63 -31.22
N GLU A 4 -27.83 -10.00 -32.36
CA GLU A 4 -26.47 -10.55 -32.43
C GLU A 4 -25.52 -9.58 -31.73
N HIS A 5 -25.09 -9.95 -30.52
CA HIS A 5 -24.06 -9.21 -29.80
C HIS A 5 -22.71 -9.74 -30.25
N ASP A 6 -21.87 -8.85 -30.78
CA ASP A 6 -20.51 -9.18 -31.19
C ASP A 6 -19.64 -9.49 -29.96
N LEU A 7 -19.50 -10.78 -29.66
CA LEU A 7 -18.69 -11.31 -28.56
C LEU A 7 -17.19 -11.00 -28.75
N THR A 8 -16.77 -10.68 -29.97
CA THR A 8 -15.39 -10.33 -30.31
C THR A 8 -14.98 -9.00 -29.68
N ALA A 9 -15.93 -8.06 -29.58
CA ALA A 9 -15.72 -6.77 -28.93
C ALA A 9 -15.42 -6.91 -27.42
N LEU A 10 -15.97 -7.95 -26.77
CA LEU A 10 -15.73 -8.23 -25.34
C LEU A 10 -14.35 -8.87 -25.09
N THR A 11 -13.67 -9.35 -26.14
CA THR A 11 -12.34 -9.96 -26.02
C THR A 11 -11.22 -8.91 -26.12
N LYS A 12 -11.55 -7.69 -26.57
CA LYS A 12 -10.56 -6.61 -26.74
C LYS A 12 -10.37 -5.85 -25.43
N ILE A 13 -9.26 -6.12 -24.75
CA ILE A 13 -8.81 -5.30 -23.61
C ILE A 13 -8.33 -3.96 -24.17
N PRO A 14 -8.95 -2.82 -23.79
CA PRO A 14 -8.52 -1.51 -24.28
C PRO A 14 -7.06 -1.26 -23.90
N SER A 15 -6.25 -0.79 -24.86
CA SER A 15 -4.85 -0.46 -24.61
C SER A 15 -4.77 0.65 -23.57
N THR A 16 -4.12 0.38 -22.45
CA THR A 16 -3.88 1.39 -21.41
C THR A 16 -3.15 2.60 -22.01
N SER A 17 -3.66 3.81 -21.74
CA SER A 17 -3.07 5.04 -22.25
C SER A 17 -1.65 5.23 -21.69
N ASN A 18 -0.67 5.49 -22.56
CA ASN A 18 0.73 5.67 -22.17
C ASN A 18 0.92 6.79 -21.12
N TYR A 19 0.07 7.81 -21.14
CA TYR A 19 0.09 8.91 -20.17
C TYR A 19 -0.17 8.45 -18.73
N LEU A 20 -1.07 7.47 -18.54
CA LEU A 20 -1.38 6.95 -17.21
C LEU A 20 -0.20 6.18 -16.63
N LYS A 21 0.53 5.42 -17.47
CA LYS A 21 1.76 4.72 -17.04
C LYS A 21 2.84 5.70 -16.60
N VAL A 22 3.03 6.79 -17.35
CA VAL A 22 4.02 7.82 -17.00
C VAL A 22 3.66 8.50 -15.69
N LEU A 23 2.39 8.84 -15.47
CA LEU A 23 1.95 9.49 -14.24
C LEU A 23 2.16 8.59 -13.01
N VAL A 24 1.79 7.32 -13.14
CA VAL A 24 1.87 6.32 -12.08
C VAL A 24 3.33 6.00 -11.69
N TRP A 25 4.25 5.93 -12.66
CA TRP A 25 5.68 5.74 -12.40
C TRP A 25 6.45 7.03 -12.10
N GLY A 26 5.92 8.18 -12.52
CA GLY A 26 6.55 9.48 -12.34
C GLY A 26 6.67 9.87 -10.88
N ILE A 27 5.66 9.57 -10.05
CA ILE A 27 5.68 9.90 -8.62
C ILE A 27 6.82 9.14 -7.88
N PRO A 28 6.93 7.81 -7.96
CA PRO A 28 8.07 7.09 -7.37
C PRO A 28 9.43 7.57 -7.87
N LEU A 29 9.57 7.77 -9.18
CA LEU A 29 10.83 8.25 -9.79
C LEU A 29 11.20 9.64 -9.28
N ALA A 30 10.22 10.54 -9.13
CA ALA A 30 10.45 11.87 -8.59
C ALA A 30 10.95 11.82 -7.14
N ILE A 31 10.36 10.98 -6.30
CA ILE A 31 10.78 10.84 -4.89
C ILE A 31 12.21 10.31 -4.80
N ILE A 32 12.54 9.29 -5.59
CA ILE A 32 13.90 8.74 -5.66
C ILE A 32 14.88 9.79 -6.17
N ALA A 33 14.51 10.56 -7.20
CA ALA A 33 15.35 11.62 -7.76
C ALA A 33 15.62 12.74 -6.74
N ILE A 34 14.61 13.16 -5.98
CA ILE A 34 14.76 14.16 -4.91
C ILE A 34 15.74 13.65 -3.86
N ILE A 35 15.53 12.44 -3.34
CA ILE A 35 16.42 11.86 -2.34
C ILE A 35 17.86 11.77 -2.87
N ALA A 36 18.05 11.24 -4.09
CA ALA A 36 19.36 11.13 -4.73
C ALA A 36 20.03 12.50 -4.92
N SER A 37 19.25 13.53 -5.28
CA SER A 37 19.79 14.89 -5.40
C SER A 37 20.19 15.46 -4.04
N THR A 38 19.43 15.25 -2.96
CA THR A 38 19.81 15.67 -1.60
C THR A 38 21.15 15.09 -1.16
N PHE A 39 21.45 13.83 -1.53
CA PHE A 39 22.75 13.22 -1.22
C PHE A 39 23.95 13.96 -1.82
N THR A 40 23.75 14.67 -2.95
CA THR A 40 24.81 15.49 -3.56
C THR A 40 25.08 16.78 -2.80
N TYR A 41 24.08 17.30 -2.06
CA TYR A 41 24.21 18.49 -1.23
C TYR A 41 24.64 18.17 0.21
N SER A 42 23.96 17.23 0.86
CA SER A 42 24.18 16.85 2.25
C SER A 42 23.84 15.36 2.45
N PRO A 43 24.86 14.49 2.58
CA PRO A 43 24.65 13.08 2.88
C PRO A 43 23.84 12.81 4.16
N PRO A 44 24.05 13.54 5.29
CA PRO A 44 23.24 13.35 6.50
C PRO A 44 21.75 13.58 6.27
N THR A 45 21.39 14.63 5.52
CA THR A 45 19.98 14.95 5.25
C THR A 45 19.34 13.97 4.28
N GLY A 46 20.11 13.45 3.32
CA GLY A 46 19.65 12.35 2.45
C GLY A 46 19.30 11.09 3.25
N PHE A 47 20.12 10.72 4.24
CA PHE A 47 19.80 9.63 5.17
C PHE A 47 18.55 9.92 6.00
N GLU A 48 18.40 11.15 6.51
CA GLU A 48 17.21 11.55 7.26
C GLU A 48 15.94 11.43 6.41
N GLN A 49 15.98 11.82 5.14
CA GLN A 49 14.85 11.66 4.21
C GLN A 49 14.45 10.20 4.04
N ILE A 50 15.41 9.28 3.88
CA ILE A 50 15.13 7.84 3.77
C ILE A 50 14.49 7.33 5.06
N VAL A 51 15.03 7.70 6.22
CA VAL A 51 14.49 7.28 7.53
C VAL A 51 13.08 7.81 7.73
N GLN A 52 12.84 9.09 7.45
CA GLN A 52 11.50 9.69 7.53
C GLN A 52 10.52 9.01 6.57
N TRP A 53 10.94 8.71 5.33
CA TRP A 53 10.12 7.98 4.37
C TRP A 53 9.74 6.59 4.90
N PHE A 54 10.72 5.85 5.43
CA PHE A 54 10.52 4.51 5.96
C PHE A 54 9.62 4.52 7.20
N LEU A 55 9.85 5.46 8.11
CA LEU A 55 9.07 5.59 9.34
C LEU A 55 7.62 5.97 9.04
N TRP A 56 7.36 6.98 8.21
CA TRP A 56 5.98 7.39 7.91
C TRP A 56 5.20 6.33 7.16
N ASN A 57 5.78 5.70 6.13
CA ASN A 57 5.11 4.63 5.39
C ASN A 57 4.92 3.38 6.24
N GLY A 58 6.00 2.93 6.90
CA GLY A 58 5.97 1.73 7.71
C GLY A 58 5.06 1.85 8.91
N SER A 59 5.20 2.92 9.71
CA SER A 59 4.43 3.07 10.95
C SER A 59 2.93 3.23 10.70
N LEU A 60 2.51 4.04 9.73
CA LEU A 60 1.08 4.21 9.43
C LEU A 60 0.47 2.93 8.85
N SER A 61 1.19 2.20 8.00
CA SER A 61 0.75 0.90 7.51
C SER A 61 0.64 -0.14 8.63
N ALA A 62 1.62 -0.17 9.54
CA ALA A 62 1.63 -1.03 10.71
C ALA A 62 0.48 -0.67 11.68
N LEU A 63 0.20 0.61 11.88
CA LEU A 63 -0.95 1.08 12.65
C LEU A 63 -2.27 0.64 12.00
N GLY A 64 -2.40 0.72 10.68
CA GLY A 64 -3.55 0.17 9.96
C GLY A 64 -3.74 -1.32 10.22
N ALA A 65 -2.68 -2.11 10.11
CA ALA A 65 -2.71 -3.55 10.43
C ALA A 65 -3.02 -3.81 11.92
N LEU A 66 -2.52 -2.97 12.82
CA LEU A 66 -2.79 -3.05 14.26
C LEU A 66 -4.28 -2.80 14.56
N ILE A 67 -4.88 -1.80 13.91
CA ILE A 67 -6.32 -1.50 14.04
C ILE A 67 -7.16 -2.69 13.57
N ALA A 68 -6.73 -3.40 12.52
CA ALA A 68 -7.36 -4.64 12.07
C ALA A 68 -7.18 -5.84 13.04
N LEU A 69 -6.46 -5.65 14.16
CA LEU A 69 -6.08 -6.70 15.11
C LEU A 69 -5.32 -7.84 14.43
N ALA A 70 -4.45 -7.48 13.49
CA ALA A 70 -3.59 -8.43 12.78
C ALA A 70 -2.61 -9.13 13.73
N HIS A 71 -2.09 -10.27 13.29
CA HIS A 71 -1.01 -10.94 13.99
C HIS A 71 0.27 -10.07 14.00
N PRO A 72 1.09 -10.07 15.06
CA PRO A 72 2.32 -9.27 15.14
C PRO A 72 3.26 -9.41 13.93
N LEU A 73 3.38 -10.63 13.38
CA LEU A 73 4.17 -10.87 12.17
C LEU A 73 3.61 -10.15 10.93
N SER A 74 2.28 -10.08 10.81
CA SER A 74 1.60 -9.35 9.72
C SER A 74 1.81 -7.84 9.88
N ILE A 75 1.81 -7.33 11.11
CA ILE A 75 2.10 -5.91 11.42
C ILE A 75 3.54 -5.56 11.04
N LEU A 76 4.52 -6.40 11.42
CA LEU A 76 5.92 -6.23 11.04
C LEU A 76 6.10 -6.31 9.52
N THR A 77 5.38 -7.20 8.86
CA THR A 77 5.39 -7.30 7.40
C THR A 77 4.82 -6.04 6.75
N ALA A 78 3.72 -5.50 7.26
CA ALA A 78 3.15 -4.24 6.79
C ALA A 78 4.14 -3.08 6.95
N PHE A 79 4.82 -3.00 8.11
CA PHE A 79 5.85 -1.99 8.38
C PHE A 79 7.00 -2.06 7.36
N ALA A 80 7.54 -3.25 7.12
CA ALA A 80 8.68 -3.44 6.26
C ALA A 80 8.32 -3.30 4.77
N ALA A 81 7.14 -3.76 4.36
CA ALA A 81 6.72 -3.74 2.95
C ALA A 81 6.26 -2.36 2.48
N ALA A 82 5.67 -1.54 3.37
CA ALA A 82 5.05 -0.27 2.98
C ALA A 82 5.98 0.74 2.28
N PRO A 83 7.22 0.98 2.76
CA PRO A 83 8.13 1.93 2.12
C PRO A 83 8.49 1.53 0.68
N PHE A 84 8.53 0.22 0.39
CA PHE A 84 8.80 -0.31 -0.93
C PHE A 84 7.55 -0.32 -1.81
N SER A 85 6.37 -0.63 -1.25
CA SER A 85 5.12 -0.59 -2.00
C SER A 85 4.78 0.82 -2.45
N SER A 86 5.03 1.83 -1.63
CA SER A 86 4.79 3.24 -2.00
C SER A 86 5.69 3.71 -3.15
N LEU A 87 6.85 3.06 -3.37
CA LEU A 87 7.75 3.31 -4.50
C LEU A 87 7.46 2.41 -5.71
N ASN A 88 6.52 1.47 -5.61
CA ASN A 88 6.13 0.61 -6.71
C ASN A 88 4.60 0.53 -6.81
N PRO A 89 3.99 1.18 -7.81
CA PRO A 89 2.53 1.27 -7.93
C PRO A 89 1.85 -0.09 -8.17
N LEU A 90 2.62 -1.14 -8.48
CA LEU A 90 2.11 -2.50 -8.65
C LEU A 90 2.08 -3.28 -7.33
N LEU A 91 2.76 -2.78 -6.29
CA LEU A 91 2.86 -3.42 -4.99
C LEU A 91 1.98 -2.70 -3.98
N ALA A 92 1.32 -3.47 -3.12
CA ALA A 92 0.50 -2.96 -2.04
C ALA A 92 0.98 -3.56 -0.71
N ALA A 93 1.32 -2.73 0.27
CA ALA A 93 1.80 -3.16 1.60
C ALA A 93 0.85 -4.19 2.23
N GLY A 94 -0.45 -3.94 2.08
CA GLY A 94 -1.51 -4.78 2.60
C GLY A 94 -1.55 -6.17 1.98
N TRP A 95 -1.11 -6.37 0.73
CA TRP A 95 -1.07 -7.71 0.15
C TRP A 95 -0.03 -8.58 0.86
N PHE A 96 1.16 -8.04 1.13
CA PHE A 96 2.18 -8.76 1.90
C PHE A 96 1.68 -9.07 3.32
N ALA A 97 1.12 -8.07 4.01
CA ALA A 97 0.56 -8.26 5.35
C ALA A 97 -0.60 -9.27 5.37
N GLY A 98 -1.49 -9.22 4.37
CA GLY A 98 -2.63 -10.11 4.22
C GLY A 98 -2.24 -11.54 3.88
N ILE A 99 -1.22 -11.73 3.04
CA ILE A 99 -0.66 -13.07 2.78
C ILE A 99 -0.08 -13.66 4.05
N VAL A 100 0.72 -12.88 4.80
CA VAL A 100 1.27 -13.35 6.09
C VAL A 100 0.16 -13.67 7.08
N GLU A 101 -0.87 -12.82 7.18
CA GLU A 101 -2.04 -13.08 8.03
C GLU A 101 -2.77 -14.36 7.59
N ALA A 102 -2.96 -14.57 6.29
CA ALA A 102 -3.62 -15.75 5.74
C ALA A 102 -2.81 -17.03 5.97
N LEU A 103 -1.47 -16.95 5.96
CA LEU A 103 -0.60 -18.09 6.23
C LEU A 103 -0.64 -18.51 7.71
N ILE A 104 -0.74 -17.52 8.61
CA ILE A 104 -0.79 -17.73 10.06
C ILE A 104 -2.20 -18.12 10.52
N ARG A 105 -3.20 -17.33 10.14
CA ARG A 105 -4.63 -17.56 10.43
C ARG A 105 -5.33 -18.11 9.20
N ARG A 106 -4.97 -19.34 8.83
CA ARG A 106 -5.49 -20.01 7.63
C ARG A 106 -7.02 -19.98 7.60
N PRO A 107 -7.63 -19.37 6.56
CA PRO A 107 -9.07 -19.40 6.38
C PRO A 107 -9.51 -20.81 5.99
N ARG A 108 -10.67 -21.22 6.48
CA ARG A 108 -11.29 -22.53 6.20
C ARG A 108 -12.51 -22.34 5.32
N VAL A 109 -12.99 -23.43 4.73
CA VAL A 109 -14.20 -23.42 3.88
C VAL A 109 -15.41 -22.86 4.65
N GLU A 110 -15.54 -23.22 5.93
CA GLU A 110 -16.58 -22.69 6.83
C GLU A 110 -16.56 -21.15 6.93
N ASP A 111 -15.38 -20.51 6.90
CA ASP A 111 -15.27 -19.06 6.95
C ASP A 111 -15.83 -18.41 5.67
N PHE A 112 -15.72 -19.09 4.52
CA PHE A 112 -16.26 -18.59 3.24
C PHE A 112 -17.78 -18.74 3.17
N GLU A 113 -18.33 -19.85 3.68
CA GLU A 113 -19.78 -20.07 3.75
C GLU A 113 -20.45 -19.04 4.68
N GLN A 114 -19.76 -18.68 5.76
CA GLN A 114 -20.26 -17.69 6.72
C GLN A 114 -20.22 -16.24 6.20
N LEU A 115 -19.59 -15.95 5.06
CA LEU A 115 -19.52 -14.59 4.50
C LEU A 115 -20.90 -13.98 4.23
N GLY A 116 -21.88 -14.80 3.81
CA GLY A 116 -23.25 -14.34 3.57
C GLY A 116 -24.00 -13.92 4.83
N ASN A 117 -23.53 -14.32 6.01
CA ASN A 117 -24.16 -14.04 7.30
C ASN A 117 -23.54 -12.84 8.02
N ILE A 118 -22.55 -12.17 7.42
CA ILE A 118 -21.88 -11.02 8.00
C ILE A 118 -22.76 -9.79 7.84
N THR A 119 -23.36 -9.33 8.95
CA THR A 119 -24.32 -8.21 8.95
C THR A 119 -23.84 -7.02 9.76
N THR A 120 -22.85 -7.20 10.65
CA THR A 120 -22.32 -6.12 11.49
C THR A 120 -20.83 -5.90 11.27
N LEU A 121 -20.36 -4.69 11.59
CA LEU A 121 -18.92 -4.37 11.58
C LEU A 121 -18.14 -5.25 12.55
N LYS A 122 -18.75 -5.71 13.65
CA LYS A 122 -18.10 -6.61 14.60
C LYS A 122 -17.82 -7.98 13.98
N ASP A 123 -18.73 -8.49 13.15
CA ASP A 123 -18.59 -9.79 12.49
C ASP A 123 -17.41 -9.82 11.51
N PHE A 124 -17.12 -8.67 10.86
CA PHE A 124 -15.95 -8.50 10.00
C PHE A 124 -14.62 -8.77 10.73
N PHE A 125 -14.53 -8.45 12.03
CA PHE A 125 -13.35 -8.72 12.85
C PHE A 125 -13.31 -10.16 13.42
N HIS A 126 -14.42 -10.91 13.35
CA HIS A 126 -14.47 -12.28 13.89
C HIS A 126 -14.18 -13.32 12.81
N ASN A 127 -14.71 -13.13 11.59
CA ASN A 127 -14.46 -14.05 10.48
C ASN A 127 -13.02 -13.88 9.93
N ARG A 128 -12.33 -15.00 9.68
CA ARG A 128 -10.91 -14.98 9.28
C ARG A 128 -10.69 -14.36 7.91
N VAL A 129 -11.58 -14.61 6.96
CA VAL A 129 -11.48 -14.11 5.58
C VAL A 129 -11.65 -12.59 5.57
N THR A 130 -12.71 -12.08 6.21
CA THR A 130 -12.93 -10.63 6.28
C THR A 130 -11.86 -9.92 7.10
N LYS A 131 -11.32 -10.57 8.14
CA LYS A 131 -10.18 -10.03 8.88
C LYS A 131 -8.97 -9.85 7.97
N ILE A 132 -8.60 -10.84 7.17
CA ILE A 132 -7.48 -10.72 6.22
C ILE A 132 -7.71 -9.54 5.27
N LEU A 133 -8.92 -9.42 4.70
CA LEU A 133 -9.28 -8.31 3.82
C LEU A 133 -9.19 -6.95 4.54
N LEU A 134 -9.61 -6.89 5.80
CA LEU A 134 -9.51 -5.70 6.62
C LEU A 134 -8.05 -5.31 6.89
N VAL A 135 -7.19 -6.29 7.20
CA VAL A 135 -5.73 -6.06 7.35
C VAL A 135 -5.16 -5.47 6.07
N VAL A 136 -5.49 -6.04 4.91
CA VAL A 136 -5.04 -5.55 3.60
C VAL A 136 -5.49 -4.10 3.38
N ALA A 137 -6.77 -3.84 3.60
CA ALA A 137 -7.36 -2.52 3.35
C ALA A 137 -6.77 -1.45 4.28
N LEU A 138 -6.71 -1.71 5.59
CA LEU A 138 -6.18 -0.73 6.55
C LEU A 138 -4.68 -0.50 6.40
N ALA A 139 -3.90 -1.55 6.10
CA ALA A 139 -2.48 -1.39 5.81
C ALA A 139 -2.25 -0.53 4.54
N ASN A 140 -3.04 -0.75 3.49
CA ASN A 140 -2.96 0.07 2.28
C ASN A 140 -3.35 1.53 2.53
N LEU A 141 -4.40 1.78 3.33
CA LEU A 141 -4.77 3.14 3.73
C LEU A 141 -3.66 3.82 4.53
N GLY A 142 -3.03 3.09 5.46
CA GLY A 142 -1.88 3.57 6.22
C GLY A 142 -0.67 3.90 5.33
N SER A 143 -0.32 3.01 4.40
CA SER A 143 0.76 3.24 3.42
C SER A 143 0.45 4.44 2.51
N MET A 144 -0.79 4.60 2.08
CA MET A 144 -1.20 5.76 1.28
C MET A 144 -1.03 7.07 2.07
N ALA A 145 -1.51 7.12 3.32
CA ALA A 145 -1.30 8.27 4.19
C ALA A 145 0.19 8.54 4.44
N GLY A 146 0.99 7.49 4.63
CA GLY A 146 2.45 7.57 4.78
C GLY A 146 3.17 8.09 3.54
N THR A 147 2.66 7.78 2.35
CA THR A 147 3.18 8.33 1.09
C THR A 147 2.97 9.84 1.02
N PHE A 148 1.77 10.32 1.39
CA PHE A 148 1.48 11.75 1.41
C PHE A 148 2.32 12.51 2.45
N ILE A 149 2.34 12.04 3.69
CA ILE A 149 3.07 12.71 4.79
C ILE A 149 4.58 12.57 4.60
N GLY A 150 5.06 11.36 4.31
CA GLY A 150 6.46 11.07 4.06
C GLY A 150 6.97 11.82 2.83
N GLY A 151 6.21 11.86 1.74
CA GLY A 151 6.57 12.61 0.53
C GLY A 151 6.68 14.11 0.80
N ALA A 152 5.72 14.68 1.52
CA ALA A 152 5.78 16.08 1.95
C ALA A 152 7.01 16.36 2.81
N LYS A 153 7.38 15.45 3.72
CA LYS A 153 8.60 15.57 4.55
C LYS A 153 9.89 15.48 3.75
N VAL A 154 9.97 14.58 2.77
CA VAL A 154 11.11 14.50 1.85
C VAL A 154 11.28 15.83 1.12
N ILE A 155 10.20 16.39 0.57
CA ILE A 155 10.23 17.69 -0.12
C ILE A 155 10.63 18.82 0.84
N GLN A 156 10.07 18.86 2.05
CA GLN A 156 10.41 19.87 3.06
C GLN A 156 11.91 19.85 3.40
N LEU A 157 12.47 18.67 3.67
CA LEU A 157 13.90 18.51 3.99
C LEU A 157 14.80 18.91 2.81
N PHE A 158 14.37 18.62 1.58
CA PHE A 158 15.08 19.02 0.38
C PHE A 158 15.14 20.54 0.23
N ILE A 159 14.00 21.22 0.38
CA ILE A 159 13.93 22.69 0.29
C ILE A 159 14.83 23.35 1.34
N ASN A 160 14.76 22.88 2.60
CA ASN A 160 15.59 23.41 3.68
C ASN A 160 17.09 23.18 3.46
N THR A 161 17.47 22.13 2.71
CA THR A 161 18.87 21.83 2.40
C THR A 161 19.42 22.76 1.31
N ILE A 162 18.57 23.14 0.34
CA ILE A 162 18.98 24.00 -0.78
C ILE A 162 18.94 25.49 -0.40
N ASN A 163 17.95 25.89 0.41
CA ASN A 163 17.79 27.25 0.91
C ASN A 163 17.89 27.23 2.45
N PRO A 164 19.11 27.27 3.02
CA PRO A 164 19.33 27.21 4.46
C PRO A 164 18.84 28.46 5.22
#